data_AF-A0A2V5RN79-F1
#
_entry.id   AF-A0A2V5RN79-F1
#
_cell.length_a   1.000
_cell.length_b   1.000
_cell.length_c   1.000
_cell.angle_alpha   90.00
_cell.angle_beta   90.00
_cell.angle_gamma   90.00
#
_symmetry.space_group_name_H-M   'P 1'
#
loop_
_entity.id
_entity.type
_entity.pdbx_description
1 polymer ?
#
loop_
_entity_poly.entity_id
_entity_poly.type
_entity_poly.pdbx_seq_one_letter_code
_entity_poly.pdbx_strand_id
1 'polypeptide(L)' 'KYHRIYTLCGAGKINILDQIDPNTYAVSTKIDTKDGARTGLFVPERQALFVAIPHRGSQDAEIREYKIE' A
#
# COMPACT_ATOMS: atom_id res chain seq x y z
N LYS A 1 7.10 11.93 -12.38
CA LYS A 1 7.21 12.00 -10.90
C LYS A 1 5.83 11.67 -10.35
N TYR A 2 5.66 10.55 -9.64
CA TYR A 2 4.33 10.14 -9.19
C TYR A 2 3.92 10.95 -7.96
N HIS A 3 2.88 11.77 -8.09
CA HIS A 3 2.23 12.45 -6.97
C HIS A 3 1.15 11.53 -6.39
N ARG A 4 1.61 10.46 -5.73
CA ARG A 4 0.75 9.39 -5.21
C ARG A 4 0.93 9.21 -3.71
N ILE A 5 -0.17 8.92 -3.03
CA ILE A 5 -0.19 8.50 -1.63
C ILE A 5 -0.69 7.05 -1.59
N TYR A 6 0.04 6.20 -0.86
CA TYR A 6 -0.33 4.82 -0.60
C TYR A 6 -0.84 4.71 0.84
N THR A 7 -2.07 4.23 1.01
CA THR A 7 -2.69 4.08 2.34
C THR A 7 -2.95 2.61 2.66
N LEU A 8 -2.68 2.23 3.91
CA LEU A 8 -2.79 0.88 4.44
C LEU A 8 -3.58 0.94 5.75
N CYS A 9 -4.77 0.35 5.79
CA CYS A 9 -5.69 0.49 6.94
C CYS A 9 -6.10 -0.84 7.58
N GLY A 10 -5.47 -1.96 7.19
CA GLY A 10 -5.69 -3.27 7.84
C GLY A 10 -6.97 -4.00 7.43
N ALA A 11 -7.84 -3.38 6.65
CA ALA A 11 -8.96 -4.05 5.96
C ALA A 11 -8.51 -4.93 4.77
N GLY A 12 -7.22 -5.23 4.68
CA GLY A 12 -6.66 -6.02 3.59
C GLY A 12 -6.64 -5.32 2.25
N LYS A 13 -6.53 -3.98 2.22
CA LYS A 13 -6.46 -3.18 0.99
C LYS A 13 -5.33 -2.16 1.04
N ILE A 14 -4.74 -1.90 -0.13
CA ILE A 14 -3.88 -0.75 -0.41
C ILE A 14 -4.71 0.21 -1.26
N ASN A 15 -4.98 1.43 -0.78
CA ASN A 15 -5.58 2.45 -1.64
C ASN A 15 -4.47 3.36 -2.17
N ILE A 16 -4.48 3.56 -3.48
CA ILE A 16 -3.64 4.54 -4.18
C ILE A 16 -4.49 5.79 -4.39
N LEU A 17 -4.00 6.91 -3.89
CA LEU A 17 -4.60 8.21 -4.09
C LEU A 17 -3.69 9.02 -5.00
N ASP A 18 -4.23 9.51 -6.12
CA ASP A 18 -3.54 10.49 -6.95
C ASP A 18 -3.85 11.90 -6.41
N GLN A 19 -2.80 12.72 -6.33
CA GLN A 19 -2.93 14.15 -6.05
C GLN A 19 -3.35 14.86 -7.34
N ILE A 20 -4.54 15.45 -7.34
CA ILE A 20 -5.06 16.23 -8.47
C ILE A 20 -4.51 17.66 -8.40
N ASP A 21 -4.49 18.23 -7.19
CA ASP A 21 -3.93 19.54 -6.88
C ASP A 21 -3.38 19.54 -5.42
N PRO A 22 -2.76 20.63 -4.92
CA PRO A 22 -2.18 20.64 -3.58
C PRO A 22 -3.10 20.18 -2.43
N ASN A 23 -4.42 20.37 -2.56
CA ASN A 23 -5.42 20.09 -1.52
C ASN A 23 -6.46 19.03 -1.93
N THR A 24 -6.49 18.59 -3.19
CA THR A 24 -7.45 17.62 -3.69
C THR A 24 -6.78 16.29 -4.05
N TYR A 25 -7.30 15.21 -3.49
CA TYR A 25 -6.83 13.84 -3.74
C TYR A 25 -8.02 12.95 -4.07
N ALA A 26 -7.83 12.04 -5.02
CA ALA A 26 -8.85 11.05 -5.39
C ALA A 26 -8.27 9.64 -5.33
N VAL A 27 -9.07 8.69 -4.85
CA VAL A 27 -8.71 7.26 -4.92
C VAL A 27 -8.74 6.83 -6.37
N SER A 28 -7.60 6.42 -6.90
CA SER A 28 -7.47 5.98 -8.28
C SER A 28 -7.42 4.46 -8.43
N THR A 29 -6.91 3.75 -7.41
CA THR A 29 -6.82 2.29 -7.47
C THR A 29 -6.93 1.70 -6.07
N LYS A 30 -7.55 0.52 -5.97
CA LYS A 30 -7.60 -0.30 -4.76
C LYS A 30 -7.01 -1.66 -5.09
N ILE A 31 -5.98 -2.06 -4.35
CA ILE A 31 -5.30 -3.35 -4.52
C ILE A 31 -5.59 -4.20 -3.29
N ASP A 32 -5.97 -5.44 -3.54
CA ASP A 32 -6.19 -6.43 -2.50
C ASP A 32 -4.87 -6.90 -1.91
N THR A 33 -4.81 -6.96 -0.58
CA THR A 33 -3.70 -7.51 0.19
C THR A 33 -4.25 -8.47 1.25
N LYS A 34 -3.61 -8.58 2.41
CA LYS A 34 -4.05 -9.46 3.50
C LYS A 34 -4.60 -8.69 4.69
N ASP A 35 -5.58 -9.27 5.36
CA ASP A 35 -6.18 -8.71 6.56
C ASP A 35 -5.12 -8.42 7.62
N GLY A 36 -5.23 -7.25 8.24
CA GLY A 36 -4.28 -6.76 9.23
C GLY A 36 -3.01 -6.12 8.67
N ALA A 37 -2.80 -6.10 7.34
CA ALA A 37 -1.68 -5.43 6.69
C ALA A 37 -1.77 -3.90 6.82
N ARG A 38 -1.28 -3.37 7.94
CA ARG A 38 -1.38 -1.95 8.33
C ARG A 38 -0.06 -1.20 8.19
N THR A 39 1.04 -1.92 8.00
CA THR A 39 2.38 -1.37 7.99
C THR A 39 2.98 -1.55 6.61
N GLY A 40 3.53 -0.46 6.06
CA GLY A 40 4.29 -0.52 4.84
C GLY A 40 5.34 0.56 4.76
N LEU A 41 6.28 0.35 3.84
CA LEU A 41 7.41 1.21 3.57
C LEU A 41 7.52 1.41 2.07
N PHE A 42 7.41 2.66 1.63
CA PHE A 42 7.71 3.01 0.25
C PHE A 42 9.21 3.29 0.10
N VAL A 43 9.85 2.62 -0.87
CA VAL A 43 11.28 2.74 -1.18
C VAL A 43 11.43 3.29 -2.60
N PRO A 44 11.64 4.61 -2.76
CA PRO A 44 11.72 5.26 -4.07
C PRO A 44 12.80 4.66 -4.99
N GLU A 45 13.95 4.31 -4.44
CA GLU A 45 15.12 3.78 -5.15
C GLU A 45 14.85 2.40 -5.78
N ARG A 46 13.83 1.69 -5.29
CA ARG A 46 13.38 0.40 -5.82
C ARG A 46 12.07 0.50 -6.60
N GLN A 47 11.45 1.67 -6.65
CA GLN A 47 10.09 1.86 -7.16
C GLN A 47 9.12 0.82 -6.57
N ALA A 48 9.21 0.60 -5.26
CA ALA A 48 8.50 -0.50 -4.60
C ALA A 48 7.88 -0.07 -3.27
N LEU A 49 6.66 -0.55 -3.03
CA LEU A 49 6.00 -0.50 -1.73
C LEU A 49 6.12 -1.88 -1.07
N PHE A 50 6.78 -1.93 0.09
CA PHE A 50 6.83 -3.13 0.93
C PHE A 50 5.69 -3.08 1.94
N VAL A 51 4.96 -4.18 2.09
CA VAL A 51 3.84 -4.28 3.04
C VAL A 51 4.10 -5.47 3.96
N ALA A 52 4.06 -5.22 5.27
CA ALA A 52 4.18 -6.25 6.28
C ALA A 52 2.82 -6.90 6.53
N ILE A 53 2.76 -8.22 6.35
CA ILE A 53 1.59 -9.05 6.65
C ILE A 53 1.81 -9.68 8.03
N PRO A 54 0.94 -9.41 9.01
CA PRO A 54 1.07 -10.01 10.33
C PRO A 54 0.61 -11.47 10.32
N HIS A 55 1.20 -12.28 11.19
CA HIS A 55 0.63 -13.59 11.51
C HIS A 55 -0.73 -13.42 12.19
N ARG A 56 -1.76 -14.13 11.71
CA ARG A 56 -3.11 -14.10 12.28
C ARG A 56 -3.87 -15.39 11.98
N GLY A 57 -4.12 -16.21 13.00
CA GLY A 57 -4.78 -17.50 12.80
C GLY A 57 -3.97 -18.39 11.86
N SER A 58 -4.54 -18.81 10.74
CA SER A 58 -3.85 -19.59 9.70
C SER A 58 -3.07 -18.74 8.69
N GLN A 59 -3.09 -17.41 8.79
CA GLN A 59 -2.29 -16.53 7.94
C GLN A 59 -0.85 -16.44 8.44
N ASP A 60 0.12 -16.78 7.59
CA ASP A 60 1.55 -16.62 7.88
C ASP A 60 2.01 -15.16 7.86
N ALA A 61 3.09 -14.88 8.60
CA ALA A 61 3.77 -13.60 8.52
C ALA A 61 4.68 -13.54 7.28
N GLU A 62 4.58 -12.46 6.52
CA GLU A 62 5.39 -12.27 5.31
C GLU A 62 5.59 -10.78 5.00
N ILE A 63 6.59 -10.47 4.17
CA ILE A 63 6.75 -9.16 3.55
C ILE A 63 6.42 -9.29 2.07
N ARG A 64 5.46 -8.50 1.59
CA ARG A 64 5.12 -8.43 0.17
C ARG A 64 5.71 -7.19 -0.47
N GLU A 65 6.31 -7.36 -1.63
CA GLU A 65 6.77 -6.27 -2.50
C GLU A 65 5.73 -5.99 -3.58
N TYR A 66 5.32 -4.74 -3.72
CA TYR A 66 4.49 -4.26 -4.82
C TYR A 66 5.32 -3.28 -5.66
N LYS A 67 5.57 -3.66 -6.92
CA LYS A 67 6.28 -2.78 -7.87
C LYS A 67 5.35 -1.68 -8.36
N ILE A 68 5.92 -0.50 -8.54
CA ILE A 68 5.22 0.69 -8.99
C ILE A 68 5.67 0.98 -10.40
N GLU A 69 4.71 0.96 -11.33
CA GLU A 69 4.88 1.40 -12.71
C GLU A 69 4.61 2.91 -12.83
#